data_AF-A0A3R7XIL1-F1
#
_entry.id   AF-A0A3R7XIL1-F1
#
_cell.length_a   1.000
_cell.length_b   1.000
_cell.length_c   1.000
_cell.angle_alpha   90.00
_cell.angle_beta   90.00
_cell.angle_gamma   90.00
#
_symmetry.space_group_name_H-M   'P 1'
#
loop_
_entity.id
_entity.type
_entity.pdbx_description
1 polymer ?
#
loop_
_entity_poly.entity_id
_entity_poly.type
_entity_poly.pdbx_seq_one_letter_code
_entity_poly.pdbx_strand_id
1 'polypeptide(L)'
;KLPVIHSERCILQDIFGKDKCGNLCNSKDLKLMDDKGYSFPLKAENNCRMTIFNSKKISMLEYVPLIKETGVTGIIIDARHENALSLGTTLRAYRKLIDNHTNEIKSPVNGKKEYTRGNYFRGVL
;
A
#
# COMPACT_ATOMS: atom_id res chain seq x y z
N LYS A 1 -2.17 -1.65 -2.34
CA LYS A 1 -0.82 -1.26 -1.79
C LYS A 1 -0.07 -0.39 -2.80
N LEU A 2 0.61 0.66 -2.35
CA LEU A 2 1.35 1.59 -3.23
C LEU A 2 2.78 1.08 -3.52
N PRO A 3 3.31 1.32 -4.74
CA PRO A 3 4.71 1.04 -5.06
C PRO A 3 5.63 1.93 -4.22
N VAL A 4 6.81 1.42 -3.88
CA VAL A 4 7.89 2.17 -3.20
C VAL A 4 9.14 2.27 -4.08
N ILE A 5 9.43 1.22 -4.85
CA ILE A 5 10.61 1.17 -5.73
C ILE A 5 10.17 0.53 -7.05
N HIS A 6 10.63 1.10 -8.15
CA HIS A 6 10.63 0.48 -9.47
C HIS A 6 12.07 0.13 -9.85
N SER A 7 12.28 -1.12 -10.24
CA SER A 7 13.56 -1.63 -10.74
C SER A 7 13.42 -1.94 -12.22
N GLU A 8 14.29 -1.34 -13.04
CA GLU A 8 14.42 -1.66 -14.46
C GLU A 8 15.08 -3.04 -14.70
N ARG A 9 15.45 -3.76 -13.64
CA ARG A 9 16.06 -5.09 -13.69
C ARG A 9 15.30 -6.10 -12.84
N CYS A 10 15.51 -7.37 -13.17
CA CYS A 10 15.00 -8.49 -12.40
C CYS A 10 15.85 -8.73 -11.16
N ILE A 11 15.32 -8.36 -10.00
CA ILE A 11 15.99 -8.54 -8.69
C ILE A 11 16.37 -10.02 -8.46
N LEU A 12 15.55 -10.97 -8.91
CA LEU A 12 15.86 -12.39 -8.75
C LEU A 12 17.01 -12.85 -9.66
N GLN A 13 17.17 -12.29 -10.86
CA GLN A 13 18.32 -12.60 -11.71
C GLN A 13 19.61 -12.05 -11.08
N ASP A 14 19.55 -10.85 -10.50
CA ASP A 14 20.68 -10.24 -9.83
C ASP A 14 21.13 -11.05 -8.59
N ILE A 15 20.19 -11.68 -7.88
CA ILE A 15 20.48 -12.50 -6.68
C ILE A 15 20.91 -13.94 -7.03
N PHE A 16 20.15 -14.63 -7.89
CA PHE A 16 20.33 -16.06 -8.13
C PHE A 16 21.18 -16.37 -9.38
N GLY A 17 21.44 -15.38 -10.22
CA GLY A 17 22.05 -15.55 -11.54
C GLY A 17 21.01 -15.80 -12.63
N LYS A 18 21.33 -15.37 -13.86
CA LYS A 18 20.44 -15.40 -15.03
C LYS A 18 19.85 -16.80 -15.29
N ASP A 19 20.69 -17.83 -15.22
CA ASP A 19 20.31 -19.21 -15.55
C ASP A 19 19.38 -19.84 -14.51
N LYS A 20 19.37 -19.31 -13.28
CA LYS A 20 18.57 -19.84 -12.16
C LYS A 20 17.26 -19.09 -11.94
N CYS A 21 17.03 -17.96 -12.62
CA CYS A 21 15.77 -17.25 -12.48
C CYS A 21 14.60 -18.08 -13.02
N GLY A 22 14.72 -18.70 -14.20
CA GLY A 22 13.71 -19.63 -14.72
C GLY A 22 12.28 -19.06 -14.78
N ASN A 23 12.11 -17.74 -14.97
CA ASN A 23 10.84 -17.02 -14.88
C ASN A 23 10.16 -17.04 -13.49
N LEU A 24 10.89 -17.39 -12.42
CA LEU A 24 10.41 -17.36 -11.04
C LEU A 24 9.89 -15.97 -10.65
N CYS A 25 10.41 -14.90 -11.25
CA CYS A 25 9.96 -13.52 -11.04
C CYS A 25 8.47 -13.29 -11.34
N ASN A 26 7.85 -14.14 -12.15
CA ASN A 26 6.42 -14.08 -12.48
C ASN A 26 5.52 -14.79 -11.45
N SER A 27 6.10 -15.40 -10.41
CA SER A 27 5.34 -16.00 -9.31
C SER A 27 4.53 -14.94 -8.57
N LYS A 28 3.31 -15.27 -8.18
CA LYS A 28 2.34 -14.34 -7.58
C LYS A 28 2.65 -13.98 -6.12
N ASP A 29 3.49 -14.77 -5.44
CA ASP A 29 3.68 -14.68 -3.99
C ASP A 29 5.07 -14.21 -3.57
N LEU A 30 5.85 -13.62 -4.49
CA LEU A 30 7.17 -13.10 -4.19
C LEU A 30 7.13 -11.91 -3.24
N LYS A 31 7.98 -11.98 -2.20
CA LYS A 31 8.08 -10.97 -1.16
C LYS A 31 9.54 -10.80 -0.74
N LEU A 32 9.96 -9.56 -0.49
CA LEU A 32 11.19 -9.27 0.25
C LEU A 32 10.86 -9.17 1.73
N MET A 33 11.72 -9.71 2.58
CA MET A 33 11.61 -9.58 4.03
C MET A 33 12.81 -8.78 4.52
N ASP A 34 12.56 -7.74 5.32
CA ASP A 34 13.64 -7.03 6.01
C ASP A 34 14.02 -7.74 7.32
N ASP A 35 15.09 -7.25 7.96
CA ASP A 35 15.59 -7.71 9.25
C ASP A 35 14.57 -7.55 10.40
N LYS A 36 13.62 -6.63 10.25
CA LYS A 36 12.53 -6.35 11.18
C LYS A 36 11.28 -7.20 10.92
N GLY A 37 11.32 -8.09 9.93
CA GLY A 37 10.22 -9.00 9.57
C GLY A 37 9.09 -8.35 8.76
N TYR A 38 9.27 -7.14 8.23
CA TYR A 38 8.32 -6.55 7.29
C TYR A 38 8.41 -7.24 5.94
N SER A 39 7.25 -7.60 5.40
CA SER A 39 7.14 -8.28 4.11
C SER A 39 6.67 -7.31 3.03
N PHE A 40 7.50 -7.09 2.01
CA PHE A 40 7.28 -6.19 0.89
C PHE A 40 6.95 -7.02 -0.36
N PRO A 41 5.70 -6.96 -0.87
CA PRO A 41 5.33 -7.70 -2.07
C PRO A 41 6.13 -7.23 -3.29
N LEU A 42 6.50 -8.18 -4.13
CA LEU A 42 7.15 -7.97 -5.41
C LEU A 42 6.17 -8.30 -6.54
N LYS A 43 6.21 -7.52 -7.60
CA LYS A 43 5.51 -7.85 -8.84
C LYS A 43 6.45 -7.66 -10.03
N ALA A 44 6.59 -8.69 -10.85
CA ALA A 44 7.19 -8.53 -12.16
C ALA A 44 6.20 -7.89 -13.13
N GLU A 45 6.72 -6.97 -13.93
CA GLU A 45 6.09 -6.37 -15.09
C GLU A 45 6.76 -6.92 -16.36
N ASN A 46 6.42 -6.33 -17.51
CA ASN A 46 7.03 -6.69 -18.79
C ASN A 46 8.57 -6.59 -18.71
N ASN A 47 9.25 -7.49 -19.43
CA ASN A 47 10.70 -7.59 -19.48
C ASN A 47 11.37 -7.81 -18.10
N CYS A 48 10.66 -8.46 -17.17
CA CYS A 48 11.15 -8.77 -15.81
C CYS A 48 11.53 -7.54 -14.97
N ARG A 49 11.02 -6.34 -15.33
CA ARG A 49 11.11 -5.17 -14.47
C ARG A 49 10.30 -5.41 -13.21
N MET A 50 10.82 -5.01 -12.06
CA MET A 50 10.22 -5.38 -10.78
C MET A 50 9.76 -4.15 -10.01
N THR A 51 8.52 -4.21 -9.55
CA THR A 51 7.94 -3.20 -8.67
C THR A 51 7.87 -3.78 -7.26
N ILE A 52 8.47 -3.06 -6.30
CA ILE A 52 8.39 -3.35 -4.87
C ILE A 52 7.26 -2.52 -4.29
N PHE A 53 6.36 -3.16 -3.55
CA PHE A 53 5.23 -2.50 -2.89
C PHE A 53 5.48 -2.33 -1.40
N ASN A 54 4.86 -1.30 -0.82
CA ASN A 54 4.86 -1.07 0.62
C ASN A 54 4.39 -2.32 1.39
N SER A 55 5.03 -2.59 2.53
CA SER A 55 4.68 -3.73 3.38
C SER A 55 3.27 -3.62 3.96
N LYS A 56 2.84 -2.40 4.29
CA LYS A 56 1.50 -2.06 4.81
C LYS A 56 0.76 -1.12 3.86
N LYS A 57 -0.57 -1.08 3.97
CA LYS A 57 -1.39 -0.08 3.26
C LYS A 57 -1.15 1.30 3.85
N ILE A 58 -1.12 2.35 3.04
CA ILE A 58 -1.05 3.72 3.53
C ILE A 58 -2.49 4.22 3.71
N SER A 59 -2.81 4.80 4.85
CA SER A 59 -4.14 5.35 5.12
C SER A 59 -4.08 6.56 6.05
N MET A 60 -4.89 7.56 5.73
CA MET A 60 -5.09 8.78 6.51
C MET A 60 -6.52 8.85 7.08
N LEU A 61 -7.21 7.72 7.18
CA LEU A 61 -8.60 7.65 7.62
C LEU A 61 -8.83 8.35 8.96
N GLU A 62 -7.94 8.13 9.93
CA GLU A 62 -8.00 8.76 11.27
C GLU A 62 -7.87 10.29 11.23
N TYR A 63 -7.33 10.84 10.14
CA TYR A 63 -7.09 12.27 9.95
C TYR A 63 -8.12 12.95 9.05
N VAL A 64 -9.14 12.22 8.58
CA VAL A 64 -10.21 12.81 7.75
C VAL A 64 -10.82 14.08 8.38
N PRO A 65 -11.12 14.14 9.70
CA PRO A 65 -11.62 15.37 10.32
C PRO A 65 -10.65 16.55 10.16
N LEU A 66 -9.36 16.34 10.44
CA LEU A 66 -8.33 17.37 10.29
C LEU A 66 -8.14 17.77 8.82
N ILE A 67 -8.15 16.80 7.91
CA ILE A 67 -8.05 17.06 6.46
C ILE A 67 -9.23 17.94 6.01
N LYS A 68 -10.44 17.70 6.51
CA LYS A 68 -11.63 18.52 6.19
C LYS A 68 -11.44 19.99 6.62
N GLU A 69 -10.82 20.23 7.77
CA GLU A 69 -10.53 21.59 8.26
C GLU A 69 -9.55 22.35 7.36
N THR A 70 -8.72 21.66 6.57
CA THR A 70 -7.80 22.31 5.61
C THR A 70 -8.49 22.93 4.40
N GLY A 71 -9.78 22.67 4.19
CA GLY A 71 -10.55 23.19 3.06
C GLY A 71 -10.42 22.40 1.76
N VAL A 72 -9.80 21.22 1.76
CA VAL A 72 -9.78 20.34 0.58
C VAL A 72 -11.20 19.88 0.21
N THR A 73 -11.48 19.83 -1.08
CA THR A 73 -12.82 19.49 -1.61
C THR A 73 -12.96 18.01 -1.98
N GLY A 74 -11.87 17.25 -1.97
CA GLY A 74 -11.88 15.85 -2.37
C GLY A 74 -10.73 15.05 -1.79
N ILE A 75 -10.98 13.75 -1.61
CA ILE A 75 -9.98 12.76 -1.22
C ILE A 75 -9.92 11.71 -2.33
N ILE A 76 -8.73 11.47 -2.87
CA ILE A 76 -8.49 10.40 -3.84
C ILE A 76 -7.99 9.17 -3.09
N ILE A 77 -8.65 8.03 -3.31
CA ILE A 77 -8.25 6.75 -2.75
C ILE A 77 -7.69 5.90 -3.90
N ASP A 78 -6.37 5.69 -3.89
CA ASP A 78 -5.73 4.77 -4.83
C ASP A 78 -5.96 3.32 -4.42
N ALA A 79 -6.79 2.63 -5.19
CA ALA A 79 -7.21 1.25 -4.96
C ALA A 79 -6.87 0.30 -6.11
N ARG A 80 -5.91 0.65 -6.98
CA ARG A 80 -5.56 -0.13 -8.19
C ARG A 80 -5.16 -1.59 -7.92
N HIS A 81 -4.80 -1.90 -6.68
CA HIS A 81 -4.35 -3.23 -6.25
C HIS A 81 -5.23 -3.81 -5.13
N GLU A 82 -6.44 -3.30 -4.94
CA GLU A 82 -7.39 -3.79 -3.95
C GLU A 82 -8.56 -4.52 -4.65
N ASN A 83 -9.12 -5.54 -4.00
CA ASN A 83 -10.33 -6.17 -4.48
C ASN A 83 -11.57 -5.34 -4.11
N ALA A 84 -12.68 -5.53 -4.85
CA ALA A 84 -13.91 -4.76 -4.69
C ALA A 84 -14.49 -4.83 -3.26
N LEU A 85 -14.40 -6.00 -2.61
CA LEU A 85 -14.91 -6.19 -1.25
C LEU A 85 -14.13 -5.35 -0.22
N SER A 86 -12.79 -5.41 -0.27
CA SER A 86 -11.92 -4.63 0.61
C SER A 86 -12.07 -3.14 0.35
N LEU A 87 -12.12 -2.74 -0.93
CA LEU A 87 -12.34 -1.36 -1.32
C LEU A 87 -13.68 -0.81 -0.81
N GLY A 88 -14.77 -1.57 -0.94
CA GLY A 88 -16.08 -1.16 -0.44
C GLY A 88 -16.08 -0.88 1.06
N THR A 89 -15.35 -1.69 1.84
CA THR A 89 -15.18 -1.45 3.28
C THR A 89 -14.38 -0.18 3.56
N THR A 90 -13.29 0.05 2.83
CA THR A 90 -12.50 1.29 2.94
C THR A 90 -13.34 2.52 2.58
N LEU A 91 -14.08 2.49 1.47
CA LEU A 91 -14.92 3.61 1.04
C LEU A 91 -16.01 3.94 2.06
N ARG A 92 -16.68 2.93 2.61
CA ARG A 92 -17.68 3.13 3.69
C ARG A 92 -17.06 3.80 4.91
N ALA A 93 -15.83 3.44 5.26
CA ALA A 93 -15.13 4.04 6.39
C ALA A 93 -14.84 5.53 6.16
N TYR A 94 -14.28 5.89 5.00
CA TYR A 94 -14.03 7.29 4.63
C TYR A 94 -15.34 8.07 4.55
N ARG A 95 -16.37 7.51 3.91
CA ARG A 95 -17.68 8.16 3.73
C ARG A 95 -18.33 8.52 5.07
N LYS A 96 -18.32 7.59 6.05
CA LYS A 96 -18.84 7.84 7.40
C LYS A 96 -18.20 9.06 8.09
N LEU A 97 -16.88 9.24 7.92
CA LEU A 97 -16.15 10.37 8.52
C LEU A 97 -16.35 11.68 7.73
N ILE A 98 -16.42 11.61 6.40
CA ILE A 98 -16.65 12.78 5.54
C ILE A 98 -18.04 13.38 5.79
N ASP A 99 -19.06 12.51 5.85
CA ASP A 99 -20.47 12.90 5.95
C ASP A 99 -20.91 13.27 7.40
N ASN A 100 -19.98 13.37 8.36
CA ASN A 100 -20.23 13.76 9.75
C ASN A 100 -21.17 12.83 10.54
N HIS A 101 -21.25 11.54 10.22
CA HIS A 101 -22.22 10.65 10.88
C HIS A 101 -21.82 10.22 12.30
N THR A 102 -20.56 10.39 12.74
CA THR A 102 -20.09 10.21 14.12
C THR A 102 -18.66 10.72 14.30
N ASN A 103 -18.31 11.35 15.43
CA ASN A 103 -16.91 11.56 15.85
C ASN A 103 -16.26 10.30 16.46
N GLU A 104 -17.02 9.21 16.61
CA GLU A 104 -16.47 7.92 16.99
C GLU A 104 -15.64 7.35 15.84
N ILE A 105 -14.31 7.51 15.93
CA ILE A 105 -13.35 6.77 15.12
C ILE A 105 -13.34 5.32 15.64
N LYS A 106 -14.42 4.57 15.42
CA LYS A 106 -14.31 3.12 15.36
C LYS A 106 -13.64 2.83 14.04
N SER A 107 -12.30 2.89 14.02
CA SER A 107 -11.54 2.41 12.88
C SER A 107 -12.08 1.02 12.58
N PRO A 108 -12.74 0.78 11.43
CA PRO A 108 -13.28 -0.54 11.10
C PRO A 108 -12.17 -1.56 10.88
N VAL A 109 -10.93 -1.10 11.01
CA VAL A 109 -9.71 -1.82 10.79
C VAL A 109 -9.12 -2.19 12.13
N ASN A 110 -9.14 -3.48 12.41
CA ASN A 110 -8.54 -4.09 13.58
C ASN A 110 -7.02 -3.82 13.59
N GLY A 111 -6.60 -2.77 14.30
CA GLY A 111 -5.22 -2.56 14.75
C GLY A 111 -4.22 -2.02 13.72
N LYS A 112 -3.21 -1.32 14.25
CA LYS A 112 -1.98 -0.78 13.60
C LYS A 112 -1.15 -1.82 12.79
N LYS A 113 -1.63 -3.05 12.62
CA LYS A 113 -0.94 -4.15 11.94
C LYS A 113 -1.06 -4.06 10.41
N GLU A 114 -2.19 -3.64 9.84
CA GLU A 114 -2.37 -3.62 8.37
C GLU A 114 -2.03 -2.29 7.69
N TYR A 115 -2.06 -1.18 8.42
CA TYR A 115 -1.94 0.17 7.84
C TYR A 115 -0.80 0.97 8.48
N THR A 116 -0.29 1.94 7.73
CA THR A 116 0.71 2.92 8.15
C THR A 116 0.31 4.32 7.65
N ARG A 117 0.86 5.36 8.28
CA ARG A 117 0.70 6.76 7.86
C ARG A 117 1.73 7.16 6.78
N GLY A 118 2.52 6.17 6.32
CA GLY A 118 3.64 6.41 5.43
C GLY A 118 4.65 7.38 6.07
N ASN A 119 5.26 8.21 5.23
CA ASN A 119 6.18 9.26 5.67
C ASN A 119 5.55 10.66 5.65
N TYR A 120 4.22 10.76 5.52
CA TYR A 120 3.50 12.03 5.42
C TYR A 120 3.86 12.99 6.57
N PHE A 121 3.82 12.51 7.81
CA PHE A 121 4.18 13.31 9.00
C PHE A 121 5.69 13.49 9.21
N ARG A 122 6.53 12.86 8.39
CA ARG A 122 8.00 12.96 8.45
C ARG A 122 8.56 13.92 7.39
N GLY A 123 7.70 14.60 6.62
CA GLY A 123 8.13 15.58 5.62
C GLY A 123 8.87 15.00 4.41
N VAL A 124 8.77 13.69 4.17
CA VAL A 124 9.30 13.06 2.96
C VAL A 124 8.14 12.91 1.98
N LEU A 125 8.14 13.74 0.94
CA LEU A 125 7.22 13.71 -0.20
C LEU A 125 7.72 12.74 -1.28
#